data_AF-A0A2S8BM71-F1
#
_entry.id   AF-A0A2S8BM71-F1
#
_cell.length_a   1.000
_cell.length_b   1.000
_cell.length_c   1.000
_cell.angle_alpha   90.00
_cell.angle_beta   90.00
_cell.angle_gamma   90.00
#
_symmetry.space_group_name_H-M   'P 1'
#
loop_
_entity.id
_entity.type
_entity.pdbx_description
1 polymer ?
#
loop_
_entity_poly.entity_id
_entity_poly.type
_entity_poly.pdbx_seq_one_letter_code
_entity_poly.pdbx_strand_id
1 'polypeptide(L)'
;MRGQVTQLAASVQNLADSFSSVKNQQSGDTLVKEVDTAAKLVDHVNSLSNAMGWNFTAGKNLFAWIGPVLTALQGNPVCDLDESCSATRGAFERLTGGRDQEDLDAISELAGQLQAIPDKKSLNASIQRVRGALSNLTQVMHSMGMDQPGGLQANLGSMQDGANKVAGGSRQVADAVAQLVDQVKQMGAGLDQASAFLLSLKHDAAQPGMAGFNVPAQVLHLDEFTKAAKVFISPDGHSARYLVQTKLNPFSSEAMDQVNAIGETARAAQPNTALADAKISMAGYTVSLRDTRDYYGHDIRFIIAATLIVVLLTLIALLRAIVAPLYLVASVVISYLSAVGIGVLVFQFLLGQQLHWSVPPLAFVVLVAVGADYNMLLVSRMRDESPHSVRYGVIRTLSSTGGVITAAGLIFAASMSGLLFSSIGTVVQGGFVIGVGILLDTFLVRTVTVPAIAALVGRAAWWPSRLDSRRPLARSAAGEG
;
A
#
# COMPACT_ATOMS: atom_id res chain seq x y z
N MET A 1 -4.16 -9.96 31.20
CA MET A 1 -3.95 -11.36 30.74
C MET A 1 -3.83 -12.32 31.92
N ARG A 2 -4.91 -12.58 32.66
CA ARG A 2 -4.95 -13.60 33.74
C ARG A 2 -6.08 -14.63 33.57
N GLY A 3 -7.01 -14.43 32.63
CA GLY A 3 -8.14 -15.35 32.38
C GLY A 3 -7.87 -16.50 31.41
N GLN A 4 -6.81 -16.42 30.58
CA GLN A 4 -6.50 -17.47 29.60
C GLN A 4 -5.67 -18.64 30.16
N VAL A 5 -5.04 -18.47 31.33
CA VAL A 5 -4.20 -19.53 31.95
C VAL A 5 -5.05 -20.52 32.76
N THR A 6 -6.18 -20.09 33.32
CA THR A 6 -7.11 -20.97 34.06
C THR A 6 -7.93 -21.88 33.16
N GLN A 7 -8.11 -21.54 31.87
CA GLN A 7 -8.85 -22.34 30.91
C GLN A 7 -8.03 -23.52 30.33
N LEU A 8 -6.69 -23.38 30.31
CA LEU A 8 -5.76 -24.44 29.90
C LEU A 8 -5.50 -25.48 31.00
N ALA A 9 -5.66 -25.12 32.27
CA ALA A 9 -5.52 -26.08 33.38
C ALA A 9 -6.74 -27.03 33.50
N ALA A 10 -7.94 -26.56 33.18
CA ALA A 10 -9.18 -27.35 33.26
C ALA A 10 -9.29 -28.40 32.13
N SER A 11 -8.72 -28.14 30.95
CA SER A 11 -8.73 -29.07 29.82
C SER A 11 -7.75 -30.25 30.00
N VAL A 12 -6.66 -30.05 30.76
CA VAL A 12 -5.67 -31.09 31.05
C VAL A 12 -6.15 -32.04 32.15
N GLN A 13 -6.91 -31.54 33.14
CA GLN A 13 -7.49 -32.37 34.20
C GLN A 13 -8.56 -33.34 33.65
N ASN A 14 -9.41 -32.88 32.73
CA ASN A 14 -10.45 -33.72 32.10
C ASN A 14 -9.87 -34.81 31.18
N LEU A 15 -8.71 -34.57 30.56
CA LEU A 15 -8.01 -35.58 29.76
C LEU A 15 -7.34 -36.66 30.62
N ALA A 16 -6.88 -36.31 31.83
CA ALA A 16 -6.33 -37.27 32.79
C ALA A 16 -7.42 -38.18 33.39
N ASP A 17 -8.60 -37.63 33.69
CA ASP A 17 -9.73 -38.40 34.22
C ASP A 17 -10.31 -39.37 33.17
N SER A 18 -10.37 -38.98 31.90
CA SER A 18 -10.77 -39.88 30.80
C SER A 18 -9.77 -41.00 30.49
N PHE A 19 -8.48 -40.82 30.77
CA PHE A 19 -7.50 -41.90 30.62
C PHE A 19 -7.54 -42.89 31.79
N SER A 20 -7.97 -42.46 32.98
CA SER A 20 -8.11 -43.32 34.16
C SER A 20 -9.33 -44.26 34.08
N SER A 21 -10.39 -43.86 33.37
CA SER A 21 -11.60 -44.68 33.20
C SER A 21 -11.47 -45.81 32.17
N VAL A 22 -10.46 -45.75 31.29
CA VAL A 22 -10.22 -46.76 30.24
C VAL A 22 -9.36 -47.92 30.74
N LYS A 23 -8.63 -47.76 31.85
CA LYS A 23 -7.71 -48.79 32.37
C LYS A 23 -8.39 -49.87 33.24
N ASN A 24 -9.62 -49.65 33.71
CA ASN A 24 -10.29 -50.56 34.64
C ASN A 24 -11.37 -51.47 34.01
N GLN A 25 -11.41 -51.61 32.69
CA GLN A 25 -12.46 -52.40 32.05
C GLN A 25 -11.94 -53.32 30.93
N GLN A 26 -11.00 -54.20 31.27
CA GLN A 26 -10.89 -55.50 30.62
C GLN A 26 -11.40 -56.57 31.58
N SER A 27 -12.62 -57.06 31.32
CA SER A 27 -13.05 -58.39 31.71
C SER A 27 -14.15 -58.83 30.77
N GLY A 28 -13.86 -59.94 30.08
CA GLY A 28 -14.80 -60.97 29.65
C GLY A 28 -16.13 -60.56 29.02
N ASP A 29 -16.23 -60.91 27.74
CA ASP A 29 -17.44 -61.53 27.18
C ASP A 29 -18.64 -60.63 26.88
N THR A 30 -18.62 -59.97 25.70
CA THR A 30 -19.85 -59.61 24.95
C THR A 30 -19.55 -59.41 23.46
N LEU A 31 -19.29 -60.50 22.73
CA LEU A 31 -19.08 -60.50 21.27
C LEU A 31 -20.39 -60.59 20.45
N VAL A 32 -21.51 -60.07 20.98
CA VAL A 32 -22.82 -60.07 20.27
C VAL A 32 -23.47 -58.68 20.23
N LYS A 33 -22.79 -57.61 20.65
CA LYS A 33 -23.37 -56.25 20.66
C LYS A 33 -22.73 -55.22 19.75
N GLU A 34 -21.85 -55.62 18.83
CA GLU A 34 -21.20 -54.69 17.87
C GLU A 34 -21.69 -54.80 16.42
N VAL A 35 -22.62 -55.72 16.10
CA VAL A 35 -23.20 -55.79 14.73
C VAL A 35 -24.35 -54.79 14.53
N ASP A 36 -25.03 -54.35 15.60
CA ASP A 36 -26.14 -53.38 15.51
C ASP A 36 -25.67 -51.90 15.50
N THR A 37 -24.43 -51.62 15.90
CA THR A 37 -23.88 -50.25 15.93
C THR A 37 -23.15 -49.87 14.64
N ALA A 38 -22.56 -50.86 13.94
CA ALA A 38 -21.96 -50.66 12.62
C ALA A 38 -23.02 -50.47 11.52
N ALA A 39 -24.16 -51.15 11.60
CA ALA A 39 -25.27 -50.99 10.64
C ALA A 39 -25.95 -49.61 10.75
N LYS A 40 -26.14 -49.09 11.97
CA LYS A 40 -26.74 -47.76 12.20
C LYS A 40 -25.83 -46.59 11.81
N LEU A 41 -24.50 -46.79 11.81
CA LEU A 41 -23.54 -45.77 11.39
C LEU A 41 -23.44 -45.68 9.85
N VAL A 42 -23.57 -46.81 9.15
CA VAL A 42 -23.59 -46.86 7.67
C VAL A 42 -24.89 -46.27 7.11
N ASP A 43 -26.04 -46.48 7.75
CA ASP A 43 -27.32 -45.89 7.33
C ASP A 43 -27.37 -44.37 7.57
N HIS A 44 -26.76 -43.86 8.64
CA HIS A 44 -26.68 -42.41 8.87
C HIS A 44 -25.71 -41.71 7.90
N VAL A 45 -24.59 -42.34 7.52
CA VAL A 45 -23.66 -41.82 6.51
C VAL A 45 -24.27 -41.86 5.10
N ASN A 46 -25.03 -42.91 4.76
CA ASN A 46 -25.75 -42.99 3.48
C ASN A 46 -26.91 -41.99 3.36
N SER A 47 -27.60 -41.66 4.47
CA SER A 47 -28.63 -40.61 4.47
C SER A 47 -28.06 -39.19 4.31
N LEU A 48 -26.86 -38.95 4.84
CA LEU A 48 -26.15 -37.66 4.72
C LEU A 48 -25.53 -37.48 3.32
N SER A 49 -25.04 -38.58 2.73
CA SER A 49 -24.48 -38.63 1.37
C SER A 49 -25.53 -38.43 0.27
N ASN A 50 -26.77 -38.88 0.47
CA ASN A 50 -27.86 -38.67 -0.49
C ASN A 50 -28.55 -37.30 -0.34
N ALA A 51 -28.40 -36.63 0.82
CA ALA A 51 -28.93 -35.29 1.06
C ALA A 51 -28.00 -34.16 0.56
N MET A 52 -26.72 -34.45 0.33
CA MET A 52 -25.76 -33.54 -0.32
C MET A 52 -25.07 -34.30 -1.45
N GLY A 53 -25.57 -34.17 -2.68
CA GLY A 53 -25.09 -34.88 -3.88
C GLY A 53 -23.63 -34.60 -4.27
N TRP A 54 -22.68 -35.14 -3.52
CA TRP A 54 -21.25 -35.10 -3.80
C TRP A 54 -20.85 -36.39 -4.52
N ASN A 55 -20.88 -36.32 -5.85
CA ASN A 55 -20.38 -37.38 -6.71
C ASN A 55 -18.84 -37.39 -6.66
N PHE A 56 -18.19 -38.56 -6.59
CA PHE A 56 -16.71 -38.68 -6.60
C PHE A 56 -16.08 -38.07 -7.87
N THR A 57 -16.89 -37.86 -8.92
CA THR A 57 -16.57 -37.09 -10.13
C THR A 57 -16.32 -35.59 -9.87
N ALA A 58 -16.90 -35.00 -8.81
CA ALA A 58 -16.69 -33.60 -8.45
C ALA A 58 -15.28 -33.31 -7.91
N GLY A 59 -14.64 -34.31 -7.27
CA GLY A 59 -13.23 -34.22 -6.87
C GLY A 59 -12.27 -34.15 -8.06
N LYS A 60 -12.60 -34.82 -9.18
CA LYS A 60 -11.86 -34.73 -10.45
C LYS A 60 -12.01 -33.33 -11.09
N ASN A 61 -13.18 -32.71 -11.00
CA ASN A 61 -13.43 -31.38 -11.57
C ASN A 61 -12.83 -30.22 -10.75
N LEU A 62 -12.52 -30.43 -9.46
CA LEU A 62 -11.90 -29.42 -8.60
C LEU A 62 -10.45 -29.06 -8.99
N PHE A 63 -9.77 -29.92 -9.75
CA PHE A 63 -8.38 -29.73 -10.19
C PHE A 63 -8.19 -29.75 -11.72
N ALA A 64 -9.27 -29.92 -12.49
CA ALA A 64 -9.22 -29.96 -13.96
C ALA A 64 -8.79 -28.63 -14.60
N TRP A 65 -8.87 -27.52 -13.86
CA TRP A 65 -8.43 -26.19 -14.31
C TRP A 65 -6.91 -26.01 -14.29
N ILE A 66 -6.17 -26.85 -13.56
CA ILE A 66 -4.70 -26.70 -13.42
C ILE A 66 -4.00 -27.00 -14.75
N GLY A 67 -4.46 -28.00 -15.50
CA GLY A 67 -3.85 -28.39 -16.79
C GLY A 67 -3.83 -27.24 -17.82
N PRO A 68 -4.99 -26.66 -18.17
CA PRO A 68 -5.05 -25.53 -19.11
C PRO A 68 -4.24 -24.30 -18.66
N VAL A 69 -4.20 -24.02 -17.36
CA VAL A 69 -3.41 -22.93 -16.78
C VAL A 69 -1.91 -23.22 -16.90
N LEU A 70 -1.48 -24.45 -16.65
CA LEU A 70 -0.08 -24.85 -16.81
C LEU A 70 0.39 -24.75 -18.26
N THR A 71 -0.45 -25.16 -19.22
CA THR A 71 -0.16 -25.03 -20.65
C THR A 71 -0.09 -23.57 -21.11
N ALA A 72 -0.89 -22.68 -20.52
CA ALA A 72 -0.82 -21.24 -20.82
C ALA A 72 0.41 -20.54 -20.20
N LEU A 73 0.95 -21.09 -19.12
CA LEU A 73 2.15 -20.58 -18.45
C LEU A 73 3.45 -21.17 -19.03
N GLN A 74 3.40 -22.37 -19.62
CA GLN A 74 4.53 -22.97 -20.32
C GLN A 74 4.83 -22.25 -21.64
N GLY A 75 6.00 -21.61 -21.71
CA GLY A 75 6.48 -20.91 -22.91
C GLY A 75 6.08 -19.43 -23.00
N ASN A 76 5.55 -18.84 -21.91
CA ASN A 76 5.26 -17.40 -21.87
C ASN A 76 6.50 -16.61 -21.38
N PRO A 77 7.16 -15.81 -22.24
CA PRO A 77 8.39 -15.10 -21.90
C PRO A 77 8.22 -14.06 -20.79
N VAL A 78 6.99 -13.59 -20.51
CA VAL A 78 6.70 -12.67 -19.40
C VAL A 78 6.73 -13.41 -18.05
N CYS A 79 6.28 -14.67 -18.03
CA CYS A 79 6.26 -15.48 -16.81
C CYS A 79 7.64 -16.02 -16.42
N ASP A 80 8.53 -16.22 -17.41
CA ASP A 80 9.91 -16.63 -17.14
C ASP A 80 10.79 -15.49 -16.60
N LEU A 81 10.39 -14.22 -16.83
CA LEU A 81 11.06 -13.03 -16.29
C LEU A 81 10.58 -12.64 -14.88
N ASP A 82 9.44 -13.19 -14.42
CA ASP A 82 8.87 -12.91 -13.10
C ASP A 82 9.09 -14.11 -12.14
N GLU A 83 9.79 -13.85 -11.04
CA GLU A 83 10.20 -14.88 -10.07
C GLU A 83 9.00 -15.49 -9.32
N SER A 84 7.90 -14.74 -9.16
CA SER A 84 6.67 -15.26 -8.54
C SER A 84 5.90 -16.17 -9.51
N CYS A 85 5.88 -15.82 -10.79
CA CYS A 85 5.19 -16.56 -11.84
C CYS A 85 5.87 -17.91 -12.12
N SER A 86 7.20 -17.91 -12.23
CA SER A 86 7.99 -19.14 -12.40
C SER A 86 7.94 -20.06 -11.18
N ALA A 87 7.94 -19.51 -9.95
CA ALA A 87 7.75 -20.30 -8.72
C ALA A 87 6.35 -20.94 -8.66
N THR A 88 5.32 -20.20 -9.06
CA THR A 88 3.94 -20.69 -9.11
C THR A 88 3.76 -21.79 -10.17
N ARG A 89 4.38 -21.63 -11.35
CA ARG A 89 4.46 -22.68 -12.37
C ARG A 89 5.11 -23.95 -11.83
N GLY A 90 6.24 -23.83 -11.13
CA GLY A 90 6.92 -24.97 -10.50
C GLY A 90 6.12 -25.62 -9.37
N ALA A 91 5.25 -24.89 -8.68
CA ALA A 91 4.32 -25.46 -7.70
C ALA A 91 3.21 -26.28 -8.38
N PHE A 92 2.65 -25.77 -9.48
CA PHE A 92 1.64 -26.50 -10.26
C PHE A 92 2.21 -27.74 -10.95
N GLU A 93 3.43 -27.68 -11.51
CA GLU A 93 4.13 -28.84 -12.09
C GLU A 93 4.34 -29.96 -11.06
N ARG A 94 4.68 -29.62 -9.80
CA ARG A 94 4.81 -30.62 -8.72
C ARG A 94 3.47 -31.21 -8.28
N LEU A 95 2.40 -30.43 -8.32
CA LEU A 95 1.05 -30.89 -8.02
C LEU A 95 0.49 -31.84 -9.10
N THR A 96 0.95 -31.73 -10.35
CA THR A 96 0.53 -32.59 -11.46
C THR A 96 1.50 -33.72 -11.77
N GLY A 97 2.81 -33.55 -11.52
CA GLY A 97 3.87 -34.48 -11.94
C GLY A 97 4.17 -35.63 -10.97
N GLY A 98 3.51 -35.68 -9.81
CA GLY A 98 3.73 -36.69 -8.76
C GLY A 98 2.68 -37.81 -8.69
N ARG A 99 1.84 -37.99 -9.71
CA ARG A 99 0.85 -39.06 -9.74
C ARG A 99 1.05 -39.88 -11.00
N ASP A 100 1.67 -41.05 -10.84
CA ASP A 100 1.68 -42.10 -11.85
C ASP A 100 0.24 -42.35 -12.31
N GLN A 101 -0.02 -41.96 -13.55
CA GLN A 101 -1.34 -41.97 -14.18
C GLN A 101 -1.85 -43.40 -14.38
N GLU A 102 -0.97 -44.41 -14.26
CA GLU A 102 -1.30 -45.83 -14.33
C GLU A 102 -1.98 -46.37 -13.05
N ASP A 103 -1.70 -45.80 -11.87
CA ASP A 103 -2.25 -46.32 -10.60
C ASP A 103 -3.68 -45.78 -10.30
N LEU A 104 -4.03 -44.61 -10.85
CA LEU A 104 -5.35 -44.00 -10.65
C LEU A 104 -6.39 -44.49 -11.66
N ASP A 105 -5.99 -44.93 -12.84
CA ASP A 105 -6.89 -45.58 -13.80
C ASP A 105 -7.27 -46.99 -13.32
N ALA A 106 -6.33 -47.72 -12.68
CA ALA A 106 -6.62 -49.00 -12.03
C ALA A 106 -7.63 -48.89 -10.87
N ILE A 107 -7.56 -47.81 -10.10
CA ILE A 107 -8.51 -47.53 -9.00
C ILE A 107 -9.88 -47.08 -9.54
N SER A 108 -9.91 -46.37 -10.69
CA SER A 108 -11.18 -45.97 -11.33
C SER A 108 -11.86 -47.13 -12.07
N GLU A 109 -11.09 -48.08 -12.61
CA GLU A 109 -11.61 -49.31 -13.22
C GLU A 109 -12.13 -50.29 -12.16
N LEU A 110 -11.49 -50.34 -10.98
CA LEU A 110 -12.01 -51.05 -9.82
C LEU A 110 -13.29 -50.41 -9.27
N ALA A 111 -13.43 -49.08 -9.34
CA ALA A 111 -14.65 -48.36 -8.94
C ALA A 111 -15.79 -48.46 -9.99
N GLY A 112 -15.46 -48.56 -11.28
CA GLY A 112 -16.43 -48.72 -12.37
C GLY A 112 -17.01 -50.14 -12.47
N GLN A 113 -16.22 -51.18 -12.17
CA GLN A 113 -16.71 -52.56 -12.13
C GLN A 113 -17.63 -52.84 -10.91
N LEU A 114 -17.62 -51.97 -9.90
CA LEU A 114 -18.51 -52.05 -8.73
C LEU A 114 -19.85 -51.31 -8.93
N GLN A 115 -20.06 -50.62 -10.06
CA GLN A 115 -21.31 -49.92 -10.39
C GLN A 115 -22.22 -50.65 -11.38
N ALA A 116 -21.82 -51.83 -11.87
CA ALA A 116 -22.67 -52.69 -12.66
C ALA A 116 -22.94 -53.99 -11.90
N ILE A 117 -24.01 -54.03 -11.11
CA ILE A 117 -25.07 -55.06 -11.21
C ILE A 117 -26.18 -54.78 -10.18
N PRO A 118 -27.46 -54.99 -10.55
CA PRO A 118 -28.62 -54.57 -9.77
C PRO A 118 -28.85 -55.47 -8.56
N ASP A 119 -29.08 -54.83 -7.44
CA ASP A 119 -29.46 -55.50 -6.19
C ASP A 119 -30.91 -56.00 -6.30
N LYS A 120 -31.06 -57.32 -6.44
CA LYS A 120 -32.11 -58.17 -5.83
C LYS A 120 -31.91 -59.62 -6.28
N LYS A 121 -30.97 -60.31 -5.63
CA LYS A 121 -30.94 -61.76 -5.32
C LYS A 121 -29.50 -62.18 -4.96
N SER A 122 -29.03 -61.87 -3.75
CA SER A 122 -27.74 -62.39 -3.27
C SER A 122 -27.71 -62.84 -1.81
N LEU A 123 -28.85 -62.84 -1.10
CA LEU A 123 -28.99 -63.62 0.13
C LEU A 123 -28.98 -65.15 -0.13
N ASN A 124 -29.11 -65.57 -1.40
CA ASN A 124 -29.02 -66.97 -1.82
C ASN A 124 -27.59 -67.39 -2.25
N ALA A 125 -26.64 -66.45 -2.39
CA ALA A 125 -25.25 -66.74 -2.76
C ALA A 125 -24.35 -66.93 -1.52
N SER A 126 -24.66 -66.26 -0.40
CA SER A 126 -23.93 -66.43 0.86
C SER A 126 -24.22 -67.78 1.53
N ILE A 127 -25.44 -68.33 1.35
CA ILE A 127 -25.80 -69.68 1.83
C ILE A 127 -25.10 -70.78 1.02
N GLN A 128 -24.83 -70.55 -0.27
CA GLN A 128 -24.06 -71.50 -1.09
C GLN A 128 -22.54 -71.41 -0.86
N ARG A 129 -21.99 -70.24 -0.53
CA ARG A 129 -20.56 -70.12 -0.17
C ARG A 129 -20.23 -70.78 1.17
N VAL A 130 -21.13 -70.74 2.15
CA VAL A 130 -20.95 -71.47 3.42
C VAL A 130 -21.10 -72.99 3.22
N ARG A 131 -21.99 -73.44 2.32
CA ARG A 131 -22.05 -74.86 1.90
C ARG A 131 -20.80 -75.32 1.13
N GLY A 132 -20.24 -74.47 0.27
CA GLY A 132 -19.00 -74.74 -0.46
C GLY A 132 -17.74 -74.72 0.42
N ALA A 133 -17.73 -73.87 1.46
CA ALA A 133 -16.66 -73.87 2.45
C ALA A 133 -16.71 -75.14 3.34
N LEU A 134 -17.90 -75.66 3.65
CA LEU A 134 -18.04 -76.95 4.33
C LEU A 134 -17.68 -78.16 3.45
N SER A 135 -17.95 -78.11 2.14
CA SER A 135 -17.53 -79.19 1.22
C SER A 135 -16.02 -79.19 0.98
N ASN A 136 -15.37 -78.02 0.97
CA ASN A 136 -13.91 -77.93 0.91
C ASN A 136 -13.23 -78.38 2.21
N LEU A 137 -13.87 -78.25 3.38
CA LEU A 137 -13.33 -78.78 4.63
C LEU A 137 -13.31 -80.33 4.65
N THR A 138 -14.29 -80.98 4.03
CA THR A 138 -14.28 -82.44 3.82
C THR A 138 -13.26 -82.89 2.77
N GLN A 139 -12.93 -82.05 1.79
CA GLN A 139 -11.91 -82.34 0.77
C GLN A 139 -10.48 -82.12 1.31
N VAL A 140 -10.31 -81.21 2.26
CA VAL A 140 -9.04 -81.01 3.00
C VAL A 140 -8.77 -82.18 3.96
N MET A 141 -9.79 -82.79 4.57
CA MET A 141 -9.64 -84.05 5.30
C MET A 141 -9.29 -85.25 4.39
N HIS A 142 -9.67 -85.22 3.11
CA HIS A 142 -9.25 -86.21 2.11
C HIS A 142 -7.81 -85.98 1.60
N SER A 143 -7.29 -84.74 1.70
CA SER A 143 -5.87 -84.44 1.40
C SER A 143 -4.90 -84.68 2.57
N MET A 144 -5.40 -85.10 3.74
CA MET A 144 -4.58 -85.50 4.89
C MET A 144 -4.18 -86.98 4.89
N GLY A 145 -4.33 -87.67 3.76
CA GLY A 145 -3.55 -88.88 3.46
C GLY A 145 -3.55 -89.96 4.56
N MET A 146 -4.73 -90.37 5.05
CA MET A 146 -4.88 -91.61 5.81
C MET A 146 -5.18 -92.81 4.90
N ASP A 147 -4.54 -92.90 3.72
CA ASP A 147 -4.58 -94.11 2.87
C ASP A 147 -3.29 -94.30 2.04
N GLN A 148 -2.18 -93.65 2.40
CA GLN A 148 -0.87 -93.91 1.78
C GLN A 148 0.27 -94.01 2.81
N PRO A 149 1.08 -95.08 2.78
CA PRO A 149 2.20 -95.23 3.70
C PRO A 149 3.35 -94.29 3.29
N GLY A 150 3.57 -93.22 4.09
CA GLY A 150 4.70 -92.28 3.91
C GLY A 150 4.55 -90.87 4.52
N GLY A 151 3.38 -90.50 5.05
CA GLY A 151 3.03 -89.11 5.43
C GLY A 151 3.63 -88.51 6.72
N LEU A 152 4.71 -89.07 7.29
CA LEU A 152 5.32 -88.54 8.52
C LEU A 152 6.49 -87.56 8.29
N GLN A 153 7.00 -87.43 7.06
CA GLN A 153 8.09 -86.48 6.75
C GLN A 153 7.60 -85.08 6.31
N ALA A 154 6.37 -84.97 5.80
CA ALA A 154 5.80 -83.68 5.37
C ALA A 154 5.28 -82.81 6.55
N ASN A 155 4.89 -83.43 7.67
CA ASN A 155 4.38 -82.71 8.85
C ASN A 155 5.49 -82.06 9.70
N LEU A 156 6.74 -82.51 9.57
CA LEU A 156 7.88 -81.85 10.23
C LEU A 156 8.31 -80.57 9.50
N GLY A 157 8.22 -80.54 8.16
CA GLY A 157 8.51 -79.34 7.37
C GLY A 157 7.47 -78.23 7.56
N SER A 158 6.18 -78.58 7.63
CA SER A 158 5.10 -77.60 7.86
C SER A 158 5.15 -76.96 9.25
N MET A 159 5.61 -77.70 10.26
CA MET A 159 5.81 -77.18 11.62
C MET A 159 7.04 -76.26 11.70
N GLN A 160 8.09 -76.56 10.95
CA GLN A 160 9.29 -75.72 10.82
C GLN A 160 9.01 -74.42 10.06
N ASP A 161 8.14 -74.45 9.04
CA ASP A 161 7.69 -73.27 8.30
C ASP A 161 6.74 -72.38 9.13
N GLY A 162 5.87 -72.97 9.95
CA GLY A 162 5.03 -72.23 10.90
C GLY A 162 5.86 -71.47 11.95
N ALA A 163 6.88 -72.12 12.52
CA ALA A 163 7.81 -71.48 13.45
C ALA A 163 8.65 -70.37 12.77
N ASN A 164 9.10 -70.59 11.53
CA ASN A 164 9.82 -69.58 10.75
C ASN A 164 8.96 -68.35 10.41
N LYS A 165 7.65 -68.53 10.15
CA LYS A 165 6.72 -67.40 9.93
C LYS A 165 6.50 -66.56 11.19
N VAL A 166 6.41 -67.18 12.37
CA VAL A 166 6.30 -66.46 13.66
C VAL A 166 7.62 -65.76 14.01
N ALA A 167 8.77 -66.39 13.73
CA ALA A 167 10.09 -65.77 13.85
C ALA A 167 10.28 -64.60 12.86
N GLY A 168 9.68 -64.69 11.66
CA GLY A 168 9.64 -63.59 10.69
C GLY A 168 8.75 -62.43 11.15
N GLY A 169 7.55 -62.72 11.66
CA GLY A 169 6.63 -61.71 12.18
C GLY A 169 7.16 -60.97 13.41
N SER A 170 7.85 -61.66 14.31
CA SER A 170 8.51 -61.03 15.47
C SER A 170 9.67 -60.12 15.08
N ARG A 171 10.45 -60.46 14.03
CA ARG A 171 11.45 -59.54 13.45
C ARG A 171 10.79 -58.31 12.84
N GLN A 172 9.71 -58.48 12.09
CA GLN A 172 8.99 -57.36 11.48
C GLN A 172 8.40 -56.39 12.53
N VAL A 173 7.90 -56.91 13.65
CA VAL A 173 7.45 -56.06 14.78
C VAL A 173 8.64 -55.36 15.46
N ALA A 174 9.76 -56.05 15.64
CA ALA A 174 10.97 -55.44 16.20
C ALA A 174 11.48 -54.29 15.32
N ASP A 175 11.46 -54.45 13.99
CA ASP A 175 11.84 -53.42 13.03
C ASP A 175 10.87 -52.23 13.07
N ALA A 176 9.56 -52.48 13.15
CA ALA A 176 8.56 -51.42 13.28
C ALA A 176 8.70 -50.64 14.61
N VAL A 177 9.01 -51.31 15.71
CA VAL A 177 9.29 -50.66 17.01
C VAL A 177 10.58 -49.85 16.95
N ALA A 178 11.63 -50.36 16.29
CA ALA A 178 12.87 -49.62 16.08
C ALA A 178 12.63 -48.33 15.27
N GLN A 179 11.81 -48.40 14.23
CA GLN A 179 11.42 -47.25 13.42
C GLN A 179 10.64 -46.20 14.24
N LEU A 180 9.71 -46.64 15.11
CA LEU A 180 8.97 -45.75 16.00
C LEU A 180 9.90 -45.06 17.01
N VAL A 181 10.86 -45.79 17.58
CA VAL A 181 11.86 -45.25 18.51
C VAL A 181 12.71 -44.17 17.83
N ASP A 182 13.15 -44.39 16.59
CA ASP A 182 13.91 -43.39 15.86
C ASP A 182 13.08 -42.16 15.50
N GLN A 183 11.80 -42.34 15.18
CA GLN A 183 10.89 -41.21 14.96
C GLN A 183 10.69 -40.38 16.24
N VAL A 184 10.57 -41.03 17.40
CA VAL A 184 10.49 -40.34 18.70
C VAL A 184 11.79 -39.61 19.05
N LYS A 185 12.96 -40.18 18.73
CA LYS A 185 14.25 -39.48 18.90
C LYS A 185 14.34 -38.23 18.03
N GLN A 186 13.90 -38.30 16.77
CA GLN A 186 13.84 -37.13 15.90
C GLN A 186 12.91 -36.06 16.44
N MET A 187 11.74 -36.45 16.97
CA MET A 187 10.83 -35.51 17.64
C MET A 187 11.46 -34.89 18.89
N GLY A 188 12.19 -35.67 19.69
CA GLY A 188 12.94 -35.18 20.85
C GLY A 188 14.01 -34.15 20.48
N ALA A 189 14.81 -34.44 19.46
CA ALA A 189 15.80 -33.49 18.93
C ALA A 189 15.16 -32.20 18.39
N GLY A 190 14.00 -32.31 17.72
CA GLY A 190 13.23 -31.16 17.26
C GLY A 190 12.69 -30.31 18.41
N LEU A 191 12.21 -30.94 19.49
CA LEU A 191 11.75 -30.26 20.70
C LEU A 191 12.90 -29.55 21.44
N ASP A 192 14.08 -30.16 21.50
CA ASP A 192 15.28 -29.53 22.07
C ASP A 192 15.71 -28.29 21.27
N GLN A 193 15.67 -28.36 19.94
CA GLN A 193 15.91 -27.19 19.08
C GLN A 193 14.89 -26.08 19.31
N ALA A 194 13.60 -26.42 19.41
CA ALA A 194 12.55 -25.45 19.69
C ALA A 194 12.71 -24.81 21.09
N SER A 195 13.10 -25.59 22.09
CA SER A 195 13.39 -25.10 23.45
C SER A 195 14.58 -24.14 23.46
N ALA A 196 15.68 -24.51 22.79
CA ALA A 196 16.86 -23.65 22.65
C ALA A 196 16.53 -22.33 21.95
N PHE A 197 15.70 -22.37 20.90
CA PHE A 197 15.19 -21.20 20.20
C PHE A 197 14.37 -20.26 21.10
N LEU A 198 13.43 -20.82 21.88
CA LEU A 198 12.62 -20.02 22.82
C LEU A 198 13.45 -19.42 23.96
N LEU A 199 14.50 -20.12 24.40
CA LEU A 199 15.43 -19.62 25.42
C LEU A 199 16.31 -18.48 24.89
N SER A 200 16.80 -18.58 23.64
CA SER A 200 17.56 -17.48 23.02
C SER A 200 16.66 -16.25 22.82
N LEU A 201 15.41 -16.45 22.37
CA LEU A 201 14.40 -15.40 22.26
C LEU A 201 14.24 -14.62 23.56
N LYS A 202 14.10 -15.32 24.69
CA LYS A 202 13.97 -14.72 26.02
C LYS A 202 15.22 -13.92 26.43
N HIS A 203 16.41 -14.44 26.14
CA HIS A 203 17.67 -13.82 26.54
C HIS A 203 17.98 -12.57 25.70
N ASP A 204 17.88 -12.69 24.38
CA ASP A 204 18.29 -11.65 23.44
C ASP A 204 17.25 -10.51 23.36
N ALA A 205 15.96 -10.80 23.50
CA ALA A 205 14.91 -9.76 23.56
C ALA A 205 14.99 -8.89 24.83
N ALA A 206 15.74 -9.32 25.84
CA ALA A 206 15.99 -8.54 27.05
C ALA A 206 17.16 -7.55 26.90
N GLN A 207 17.95 -7.65 25.81
CA GLN A 207 19.04 -6.72 25.57
C GLN A 207 18.53 -5.39 24.98
N PRO A 208 19.06 -4.23 25.41
CA PRO A 208 18.58 -2.91 24.97
C PRO A 208 18.60 -2.71 23.45
N GLY A 209 19.56 -3.33 22.74
CA GLY A 209 19.70 -3.21 21.29
C GLY A 209 18.66 -3.97 20.46
N MET A 210 17.92 -4.90 21.07
CA MET A 210 16.96 -5.80 20.43
C MET A 210 15.60 -5.82 21.16
N ALA A 211 15.32 -4.78 21.97
CA ALA A 211 14.11 -4.68 22.75
C ALA A 211 12.87 -4.70 21.83
N GLY A 212 12.09 -5.79 21.90
CA GLY A 212 10.87 -5.96 21.12
C GLY A 212 11.06 -6.53 19.70
N PHE A 213 12.28 -6.81 19.26
CA PHE A 213 12.56 -7.43 17.97
C PHE A 213 13.71 -8.43 18.08
N ASN A 214 13.42 -9.72 17.93
CA ASN A 214 14.42 -10.79 18.00
C ASN A 214 14.59 -11.43 16.63
N VAL A 215 15.80 -11.37 16.08
CA VAL A 215 16.19 -12.11 14.88
C VAL A 215 17.14 -13.23 15.33
N PRO A 216 16.72 -14.50 15.29
CA PRO A 216 17.54 -15.64 15.66
C PRO A 216 18.80 -15.70 14.80
N ALA A 217 19.95 -16.02 15.41
CA ALA A 217 21.23 -16.09 14.68
C ALA A 217 21.20 -17.08 13.50
N GLN A 218 20.42 -18.17 13.59
CA GLN A 218 20.28 -19.14 12.51
C GLN A 218 19.65 -18.52 11.24
N VAL A 219 18.75 -17.55 11.41
CA VAL A 219 18.09 -16.85 10.30
C VAL A 219 19.06 -15.93 9.57
N LEU A 220 20.02 -15.34 10.29
CA LEU A 220 21.05 -14.47 9.70
C LEU A 220 21.96 -15.20 8.71
N HIS A 221 22.08 -16.53 8.84
CA HIS A 221 22.91 -17.38 7.99
C HIS A 221 22.16 -18.01 6.81
N LEU A 222 20.84 -17.79 6.68
CA LEU A 222 20.09 -18.29 5.54
C LEU A 222 20.50 -17.51 4.27
N ASP A 223 20.71 -18.23 3.16
CA ASP A 223 21.07 -17.62 1.88
C ASP A 223 20.03 -16.59 1.42
N GLU A 224 18.75 -16.88 1.63
CA GLU A 224 17.65 -15.95 1.32
C GLU A 224 17.71 -14.68 2.16
N PHE A 225 17.96 -14.81 3.46
CA PHE A 225 18.12 -13.66 4.35
C PHE A 225 19.33 -12.83 3.95
N THR A 226 20.45 -13.47 3.63
CA THR A 226 21.67 -12.77 3.19
C THR A 226 21.44 -12.01 1.88
N LYS A 227 20.72 -12.60 0.92
CA LYS A 227 20.32 -11.92 -0.32
C LYS A 227 19.40 -10.73 -0.04
N ALA A 228 18.40 -10.87 0.83
CA ALA A 228 17.51 -9.79 1.22
C ALA A 228 18.24 -8.70 2.02
N ALA A 229 19.15 -9.06 2.93
CA ALA A 229 19.91 -8.13 3.76
C ALA A 229 20.79 -7.20 2.91
N LYS A 230 21.39 -7.70 1.81
CA LYS A 230 22.15 -6.87 0.85
C LYS A 230 21.34 -5.75 0.22
N VAL A 231 20.01 -5.90 0.18
CA VAL A 231 19.12 -4.87 -0.33
C VAL A 231 18.96 -3.76 0.72
N PHE A 232 18.95 -4.08 2.02
CA PHE A 232 18.69 -3.12 3.09
C PHE A 232 19.93 -2.59 3.82
N ILE A 233 21.02 -3.34 3.82
CA ILE A 233 22.27 -3.03 4.49
C ILE A 233 23.34 -2.84 3.42
N SER A 234 24.15 -1.80 3.56
CA SER A 234 25.23 -1.52 2.62
C SER A 234 26.32 -2.61 2.66
N PRO A 235 27.10 -2.79 1.58
CA PRO A 235 28.16 -3.79 1.53
C PRO A 235 29.24 -3.63 2.61
N ASP A 236 29.46 -2.41 3.09
CA ASP A 236 30.38 -2.07 4.18
C ASP A 236 29.75 -2.19 5.58
N GLY A 237 28.45 -2.49 5.68
CA GLY A 237 27.73 -2.66 6.95
C GLY A 237 27.48 -1.37 7.73
N HIS A 238 27.85 -0.20 7.20
CA HIS A 238 27.73 1.07 7.92
C HIS A 238 26.44 1.84 7.66
N SER A 239 25.62 1.41 6.69
CA SER A 239 24.33 2.02 6.38
C SER A 239 23.23 0.97 6.38
N ALA A 240 22.13 1.29 7.04
CA ALA A 240 20.90 0.51 7.00
C ALA A 240 19.76 1.38 6.48
N ARG A 241 18.95 0.83 5.58
CA ARG A 241 17.76 1.50 5.05
C ARG A 241 16.51 0.86 5.64
N TYR A 242 15.51 1.68 5.93
CA TYR A 242 14.19 1.23 6.34
C TYR A 242 13.15 1.68 5.31
N LEU A 243 12.25 0.78 4.93
CA LEU A 243 11.08 1.11 4.12
C LEU A 243 9.92 1.44 5.06
N VAL A 244 9.53 2.72 5.09
CA VAL A 244 8.39 3.18 5.87
C VAL A 244 7.21 3.37 4.94
N GLN A 245 6.20 2.51 5.05
CA GLN A 245 4.95 2.64 4.31
C GLN A 245 3.89 3.26 5.23
N THR A 246 3.40 4.43 4.85
CA THR A 246 2.30 5.09 5.55
C THR A 246 0.96 4.72 4.93
N LYS A 247 -0.10 4.79 5.73
CA LYS A 247 -1.49 4.69 5.26
C LYS A 247 -1.98 6.00 4.63
N LEU A 248 -1.26 7.09 4.84
CA LEU A 248 -1.62 8.41 4.34
C LEU A 248 -1.34 8.51 2.83
N ASN A 249 -2.08 9.40 2.18
CA ASN A 249 -1.82 9.73 0.79
C ASN A 249 -0.45 10.44 0.69
N PRO A 250 0.51 9.94 -0.12
CA PRO A 250 1.87 10.48 -0.18
C PRO A 250 1.95 11.94 -0.67
N PHE A 251 0.88 12.46 -1.25
CA PHE A 251 0.76 13.85 -1.74
C PHE A 251 0.07 14.78 -0.73
N SER A 252 -0.41 14.28 0.41
CA SER A 252 -1.17 15.08 1.37
C SER A 252 -0.26 15.81 2.36
N SER A 253 -0.76 16.91 2.94
CA SER A 253 -0.03 17.65 3.98
C SER A 253 0.21 16.81 5.22
N GLU A 254 -0.72 15.93 5.60
CA GLU A 254 -0.56 15.05 6.75
C GLU A 254 0.61 14.08 6.56
N ALA A 255 0.79 13.56 5.35
CA ALA A 255 1.93 12.69 5.04
C ALA A 255 3.26 13.46 5.10
N MET A 256 3.29 14.70 4.62
CA MET A 256 4.47 15.57 4.74
C MET A 256 4.81 15.89 6.20
N ASP A 257 3.81 16.14 7.03
CA ASP A 257 4.01 16.42 8.46
C ASP A 257 4.45 15.16 9.21
N GLN A 258 3.96 13.99 8.81
CA GLN A 258 4.40 12.71 9.36
C GLN A 258 5.90 12.46 9.12
N VAL A 259 6.48 12.92 8.02
CA VAL A 259 7.94 12.82 7.78
C VAL A 259 8.72 13.51 8.90
N ASN A 260 8.27 14.67 9.37
CA ASN A 260 8.93 15.37 10.49
C ASN A 260 8.82 14.56 11.78
N ALA A 261 7.63 14.05 12.09
CA ALA A 261 7.38 13.23 13.27
C ALA A 261 8.22 11.95 13.28
N ILE A 262 8.34 11.26 12.13
CA ILE A 262 9.20 10.07 12.00
C ILE A 262 10.65 10.44 12.27
N GLY A 263 11.13 11.54 11.68
CA GLY A 263 12.52 11.98 11.84
C GLY A 263 12.86 12.38 13.27
N GLU A 264 11.95 13.07 13.94
CA GLU A 264 12.09 13.45 15.35
C GLU A 264 12.05 12.22 16.26
N THR A 265 11.12 11.29 16.03
CA THR A 265 11.02 10.04 16.80
C THR A 265 12.29 9.22 16.64
N ALA A 266 12.79 9.10 15.41
CA ALA A 266 14.00 8.34 15.13
C ALA A 266 15.22 8.98 15.81
N ARG A 267 15.37 10.31 15.76
CA ARG A 267 16.43 11.04 16.47
C ARG A 267 16.31 10.93 17.99
N ALA A 268 15.09 10.99 18.52
CA ALA A 268 14.81 10.86 19.95
C ALA A 268 15.11 9.45 20.49
N ALA A 269 15.08 8.42 19.62
CA ALA A 269 15.40 7.04 19.97
C ALA A 269 16.91 6.71 19.90
N GLN A 270 17.76 7.58 19.33
CA GLN A 270 19.21 7.33 19.22
C GLN A 270 19.99 7.36 20.54
N PRO A 271 19.71 8.27 21.51
CA PRO A 271 20.49 8.37 22.73
C PRO A 271 20.50 7.05 23.51
N ASN A 272 21.65 6.72 24.10
CA ASN A 272 21.87 5.48 24.86
C ASN A 272 21.75 4.18 24.05
N THR A 273 21.93 4.25 22.72
CA THR A 273 22.00 3.07 21.84
C THR A 273 23.34 3.00 21.12
N ALA A 274 23.65 1.87 20.49
CA ALA A 274 24.82 1.71 19.62
C ALA A 274 24.78 2.62 18.37
N LEU A 275 23.66 3.30 18.11
CA LEU A 275 23.43 4.19 16.97
C LEU A 275 23.40 5.67 17.36
N ALA A 276 23.97 6.02 18.53
CA ALA A 276 23.98 7.40 19.04
C ALA A 276 24.60 8.40 18.03
N ASP A 277 25.68 8.00 17.33
CA ASP A 277 26.38 8.83 16.34
C ASP A 277 25.87 8.63 14.90
N ALA A 278 24.80 7.84 14.69
CA ALA A 278 24.30 7.55 13.36
C ALA A 278 23.62 8.79 12.73
N LYS A 279 23.81 9.00 11.42
CA LYS A 279 23.11 10.04 10.68
C LYS A 279 21.81 9.50 10.09
N ILE A 280 20.68 10.05 10.52
CA ILE A 280 19.36 9.68 10.01
C ILE A 280 18.99 10.59 8.83
N SER A 281 18.80 9.97 7.67
CA SER A 281 18.30 10.64 6.47
C SER A 281 17.05 9.92 5.97
N MET A 282 16.09 10.67 5.43
CA MET A 282 14.91 10.13 4.77
C MET A 282 14.89 10.54 3.31
N ALA A 283 14.41 9.64 2.47
CA ALA A 283 14.23 9.86 1.05
C ALA A 283 12.87 9.28 0.63
N GLY A 284 12.38 9.75 -0.51
CA GLY A 284 11.09 9.33 -1.06
C GLY A 284 10.25 10.52 -1.47
N TYR A 285 9.16 10.23 -2.18
CA TYR A 285 8.35 11.26 -2.83
C TYR A 285 7.77 12.28 -1.83
N THR A 286 7.21 11.79 -0.73
CA THR A 286 6.64 12.64 0.32
C THR A 286 7.69 13.53 1.00
N VAL A 287 8.93 13.03 1.16
CA VAL A 287 10.05 13.80 1.73
C VAL A 287 10.42 14.94 0.78
N SER A 288 10.59 14.65 -0.51
CA SER A 288 10.87 15.67 -1.52
C SER A 288 9.76 16.71 -1.63
N LEU A 289 8.50 16.32 -1.48
CA LEU A 289 7.36 17.24 -1.51
C LEU A 289 7.32 18.12 -0.24
N ARG A 290 7.63 17.57 0.94
CA ARG A 290 7.82 18.34 2.17
C ARG A 290 8.95 19.35 2.02
N ASP A 291 10.11 18.92 1.51
CA ASP A 291 11.26 19.80 1.29
C ASP A 291 10.89 20.95 0.37
N THR A 292 10.21 20.61 -0.74
CA THR A 292 9.68 21.60 -1.68
C THR A 292 8.76 22.59 -0.95
N ARG A 293 7.78 22.10 -0.17
CA ARG A 293 6.88 22.95 0.63
C ARG A 293 7.63 23.91 1.57
N ASP A 294 8.65 23.42 2.26
CA ASP A 294 9.42 24.21 3.23
C ASP A 294 10.27 25.27 2.53
N TYR A 295 10.95 24.92 1.44
CA TYR A 295 11.65 25.88 0.58
C TYR A 295 10.70 26.96 0.05
N TYR A 296 9.54 26.54 -0.49
CA TYR A 296 8.53 27.47 -0.97
C TYR A 296 8.05 28.42 0.12
N GLY A 297 7.78 27.94 1.33
CA GLY A 297 7.27 28.77 2.43
C GLY A 297 8.26 29.83 2.90
N HIS A 298 9.56 29.57 2.85
CA HIS A 298 10.60 30.54 3.19
C HIS A 298 10.88 31.50 2.02
N ASP A 299 11.13 30.95 0.84
CA ASP A 299 11.60 31.71 -0.31
C ASP A 299 10.51 32.62 -0.88
N ILE A 300 9.24 32.21 -0.83
CA ILE A 300 8.14 33.06 -1.31
C ILE A 300 8.01 34.35 -0.51
N ARG A 301 8.21 34.29 0.81
CA ARG A 301 8.14 35.48 1.68
C ARG A 301 9.29 36.42 1.37
N PHE A 302 10.48 35.87 1.16
CA PHE A 302 11.65 36.64 0.75
C PHE A 302 11.43 37.28 -0.63
N ILE A 303 10.96 36.53 -1.63
CA ILE A 303 10.68 37.02 -2.98
C ILE A 303 9.63 38.15 -2.93
N ILE A 304 8.51 37.95 -2.24
CA ILE A 304 7.47 38.99 -2.11
C ILE A 304 8.05 40.26 -1.49
N ALA A 305 8.77 40.15 -0.37
CA ALA A 305 9.36 41.32 0.28
C ALA A 305 10.39 42.02 -0.62
N ALA A 306 11.29 41.25 -1.26
CA ALA A 306 12.31 41.77 -2.16
C ALA A 306 11.69 42.47 -3.38
N THR A 307 10.70 41.85 -4.04
CA THR A 307 10.00 42.45 -5.19
C THR A 307 9.28 43.73 -4.80
N LEU A 308 8.57 43.76 -3.66
CA LEU A 308 7.91 44.99 -3.19
C LEU A 308 8.91 46.10 -2.90
N ILE A 309 10.05 45.78 -2.27
CA ILE A 309 11.11 46.75 -2.01
C ILE A 309 11.70 47.27 -3.32
N VAL A 310 12.03 46.39 -4.26
CA VAL A 310 12.59 46.78 -5.57
C VAL A 310 11.61 47.66 -6.33
N VAL A 311 10.34 47.28 -6.44
CA VAL A 311 9.31 48.08 -7.11
C VAL A 311 9.08 49.43 -6.40
N LEU A 312 9.08 49.44 -5.07
CA LEU A 312 8.97 50.67 -4.30
C LEU A 312 10.16 51.60 -4.59
N LEU A 313 11.39 51.06 -4.57
CA LEU A 313 12.61 51.84 -4.84
C LEU A 313 12.67 52.35 -6.28
N THR A 314 12.28 51.56 -7.28
CA THR A 314 12.22 52.01 -8.68
C THR A 314 11.19 53.12 -8.85
N LEU A 315 10.00 52.99 -8.25
CA LEU A 315 8.99 54.04 -8.24
C LEU A 315 9.47 55.30 -7.52
N ILE A 316 10.15 55.17 -6.36
CA ILE A 316 10.73 56.32 -5.65
C ILE A 316 11.79 57.01 -6.53
N ALA A 317 12.66 56.26 -7.21
CA ALA A 317 13.69 56.81 -8.06
C ALA A 317 13.11 57.57 -9.28
N LEU A 318 12.08 57.00 -9.91
CA LEU A 318 11.41 57.60 -11.06
C LEU A 318 10.55 58.82 -10.67
N LEU A 319 9.75 58.70 -9.61
CA LEU A 319 8.84 59.76 -9.18
C LEU A 319 9.53 60.79 -8.28
N ARG A 320 10.75 60.54 -7.77
CA ARG A 320 11.44 61.39 -6.79
C ARG A 320 10.53 61.78 -5.60
N ALA A 321 9.59 60.92 -5.26
CA ALA A 321 8.54 61.11 -4.27
C ALA A 321 8.36 59.81 -3.47
N ILE A 322 7.97 59.90 -2.20
CA ILE A 322 7.85 58.73 -1.31
C ILE A 322 6.39 58.34 -1.10
N VAL A 323 5.51 59.33 -0.96
CA VAL A 323 4.10 59.10 -0.63
C VAL A 323 3.35 58.46 -1.81
N ALA A 324 3.58 58.95 -3.04
CA ALA A 324 2.95 58.39 -4.24
C ALA A 324 3.26 56.91 -4.48
N PRO A 325 4.54 56.49 -4.53
CA PRO A 325 4.89 55.07 -4.66
C PRO A 325 4.27 54.17 -3.59
N LEU A 326 4.16 54.63 -2.35
CA LEU A 326 3.71 53.80 -1.24
C LEU A 326 2.25 53.37 -1.39
N TYR A 327 1.34 54.29 -1.71
CA TYR A 327 -0.06 53.91 -1.93
C TYR A 327 -0.27 53.16 -3.26
N LEU A 328 0.57 53.37 -4.28
CA LEU A 328 0.50 52.62 -5.53
C LEU A 328 0.91 51.15 -5.34
N VAL A 329 1.99 50.91 -4.59
CA VAL A 329 2.39 49.54 -4.24
C VAL A 329 1.32 48.89 -3.36
N ALA A 330 0.80 49.61 -2.36
CA ALA A 330 -0.29 49.11 -1.51
C ALA A 330 -1.54 48.76 -2.33
N SER A 331 -1.89 49.56 -3.34
CA SER A 331 -3.07 49.32 -4.16
C SER A 331 -2.91 48.07 -5.04
N VAL A 332 -1.71 47.82 -5.56
CA VAL A 332 -1.38 46.58 -6.29
C VAL A 332 -1.46 45.36 -5.38
N VAL A 333 -0.93 45.46 -4.16
CA VAL A 333 -1.02 44.37 -3.16
C VAL A 333 -2.48 44.08 -2.80
N ILE A 334 -3.31 45.10 -2.62
CA ILE A 334 -4.75 44.93 -2.37
C ILE A 334 -5.44 44.24 -3.55
N SER A 335 -5.11 44.63 -4.79
CA SER A 335 -5.64 43.99 -5.99
C SER A 335 -5.25 42.51 -6.06
N TYR A 336 -3.97 42.21 -5.80
CA TYR A 336 -3.45 40.85 -5.73
C TYR A 336 -4.17 40.00 -4.68
N LEU A 337 -4.28 40.50 -3.44
CA LEU A 337 -4.97 39.78 -2.36
C LEU A 337 -6.45 39.56 -2.71
N SER A 338 -7.10 40.53 -3.34
CA SER A 338 -8.48 40.41 -3.80
C SER A 338 -8.62 39.36 -4.90
N ALA A 339 -7.70 39.34 -5.86
CA ALA A 339 -7.67 38.36 -6.95
C ALA A 339 -7.49 36.93 -6.44
N VAL A 340 -6.53 36.73 -5.52
CA VAL A 340 -6.31 35.43 -4.88
C VAL A 340 -7.53 35.03 -4.03
N GLY A 341 -8.12 35.98 -3.29
CA GLY A 341 -9.33 35.74 -2.50
C GLY A 341 -10.53 35.31 -3.36
N ILE A 342 -10.74 35.96 -4.51
CA ILE A 342 -11.76 35.55 -5.48
C ILE A 342 -11.43 34.20 -6.10
N GLY A 343 -10.15 33.95 -6.41
CA GLY A 343 -9.69 32.64 -6.88
C GLY A 343 -10.01 31.52 -5.89
N VAL A 344 -9.70 31.74 -4.61
CA VAL A 344 -10.05 30.83 -3.52
C VAL A 344 -11.57 30.62 -3.43
N LEU A 345 -12.35 31.69 -3.49
CA LEU A 345 -13.81 31.62 -3.46
C LEU A 345 -14.35 30.76 -4.62
N VAL A 346 -13.90 31.02 -5.84
CA VAL A 346 -14.37 30.32 -7.03
C VAL A 346 -13.91 28.87 -7.01
N PHE A 347 -12.62 28.60 -6.86
CA PHE A 347 -12.12 27.23 -6.98
C PHE A 347 -12.46 26.37 -5.76
N GLN A 348 -12.25 26.86 -4.53
CA GLN A 348 -12.47 26.04 -3.33
C GLN A 348 -13.95 25.93 -2.97
N PHE A 349 -14.72 27.03 -3.01
CA PHE A 349 -16.11 27.00 -2.57
C PHE A 349 -17.10 26.67 -3.69
N LEU A 350 -16.84 27.12 -4.93
CA LEU A 350 -17.77 26.91 -6.04
C LEU A 350 -17.49 25.60 -6.79
N LEU A 351 -16.22 25.31 -7.08
CA LEU A 351 -15.80 24.12 -7.83
C LEU A 351 -15.34 22.95 -6.93
N GLY A 352 -15.17 23.17 -5.61
CA GLY A 352 -14.69 22.14 -4.69
C GLY A 352 -13.23 21.70 -4.95
N GLN A 353 -12.46 22.49 -5.70
CA GLN A 353 -11.07 22.19 -6.04
C GLN A 353 -10.10 23.05 -5.25
N GLN A 354 -9.08 22.42 -4.68
CA GLN A 354 -8.03 23.15 -3.99
C GLN A 354 -7.21 23.98 -4.97
N LEU A 355 -6.87 25.19 -4.54
CA LEU A 355 -6.01 26.08 -5.31
C LEU A 355 -4.58 25.53 -5.27
N HIS A 356 -3.97 25.37 -6.43
CA HIS A 356 -2.62 24.85 -6.53
C HIS A 356 -1.63 25.83 -5.89
N TRP A 357 -0.68 25.30 -5.12
CA TRP A 357 0.26 26.08 -4.31
C TRP A 357 1.14 27.04 -5.12
N SER A 358 1.34 26.78 -6.42
CA SER A 358 2.12 27.64 -7.32
C SER A 358 1.34 28.84 -7.89
N VAL A 359 0.01 28.85 -7.78
CA VAL A 359 -0.85 29.89 -8.37
C VAL A 359 -0.67 31.25 -7.68
N PRO A 360 -0.70 31.37 -6.33
CA PRO A 360 -0.53 32.67 -5.69
C PRO A 360 0.84 33.33 -5.95
N PRO A 361 1.98 32.61 -5.93
CA PRO A 361 3.28 33.14 -6.35
C PRO A 361 3.30 33.66 -7.79
N LEU A 362 2.78 32.85 -8.72
CA LEU A 362 2.74 33.20 -10.14
C LEU A 362 1.89 34.45 -10.37
N ALA A 363 0.71 34.48 -9.75
CA ALA A 363 -0.19 35.63 -9.83
C ALA A 363 0.45 36.88 -9.24
N PHE A 364 1.19 36.76 -8.12
CA PHE A 364 1.88 37.88 -7.50
C PHE A 364 2.89 38.52 -8.46
N VAL A 365 3.78 37.71 -9.05
CA VAL A 365 4.83 38.22 -9.96
C VAL A 365 4.21 38.91 -11.16
N VAL A 366 3.20 38.30 -11.79
CA VAL A 366 2.56 38.86 -12.98
C VAL A 366 1.76 40.13 -12.66
N LEU A 367 0.94 40.10 -11.59
CA LEU A 367 0.10 41.24 -11.22
C LEU A 367 0.94 42.43 -10.74
N VAL A 368 2.04 42.17 -10.02
CA VAL A 368 2.95 43.24 -9.60
C VAL A 368 3.70 43.82 -10.78
N ALA A 369 4.20 42.99 -11.71
CA ALA A 369 4.90 43.47 -12.91
C ALA A 369 3.98 44.35 -13.77
N VAL A 370 2.79 43.84 -14.10
CA VAL A 370 1.82 44.57 -14.93
C VAL A 370 1.28 45.81 -14.20
N GLY A 371 0.96 45.68 -12.91
CA GLY A 371 0.43 46.76 -12.09
C GLY A 371 1.41 47.93 -11.92
N ALA A 372 2.71 47.62 -11.72
CA ALA A 372 3.77 48.60 -11.56
C ALA A 372 3.97 49.44 -12.83
N ASP A 373 4.06 48.80 -14.00
CA ASP A 373 4.29 49.47 -15.29
C ASP A 373 3.18 50.47 -15.61
N TYR A 374 1.92 50.07 -15.44
CA TYR A 374 0.79 50.97 -15.68
C TYR A 374 0.68 52.07 -14.62
N ASN A 375 1.00 51.78 -13.35
CA ASN A 375 0.99 52.78 -12.28
C ASN A 375 2.01 53.86 -12.55
N MET A 376 3.19 53.48 -13.03
CA MET A 376 4.21 54.41 -13.46
C MET A 376 3.71 55.33 -14.58
N LEU A 377 3.14 54.78 -15.66
CA LEU A 377 2.64 55.58 -16.79
C LEU A 377 1.54 56.56 -16.36
N LEU A 378 0.59 56.10 -15.56
CA LEU A 378 -0.50 56.94 -15.06
C LEU A 378 0.04 58.05 -14.17
N VAL A 379 0.92 57.74 -13.22
CA VAL A 379 1.38 58.74 -12.25
C VAL A 379 2.39 59.72 -12.86
N SER A 380 3.21 59.29 -13.82
CA SER A 380 4.03 60.21 -14.61
C SER A 380 3.16 61.24 -15.33
N ARG A 381 2.10 60.78 -16.02
CA ARG A 381 1.16 61.67 -16.70
C ARG A 381 0.37 62.55 -15.73
N MET A 382 -0.03 62.02 -14.58
CA MET A 382 -0.68 62.80 -13.53
C MET A 382 0.24 63.89 -12.99
N ARG A 383 1.54 63.61 -12.86
CA ARG A 383 2.54 64.58 -12.43
C ARG A 383 2.65 65.73 -13.44
N ASP A 384 2.80 65.39 -14.71
CA ASP A 384 2.96 66.36 -15.80
C ASP A 384 1.75 67.28 -15.93
N GLU A 385 0.54 66.75 -15.69
CA GLU A 385 -0.72 67.47 -15.82
C GLU A 385 -1.20 68.15 -14.52
N SER A 386 -0.46 68.03 -13.40
CA SER A 386 -0.82 68.61 -12.08
C SER A 386 -0.05 69.89 -11.65
N PRO A 387 0.47 70.79 -12.51
CA PRO A 387 1.32 71.89 -12.04
C PRO A 387 0.60 72.92 -11.14
N HIS A 388 -0.73 73.03 -11.21
CA HIS A 388 -1.51 74.02 -10.44
C HIS A 388 -2.52 73.39 -9.46
N SER A 389 -3.09 72.23 -9.78
CA SER A 389 -4.07 71.52 -8.93
C SER A 389 -4.02 70.01 -9.19
N VAL A 390 -3.74 69.23 -8.14
CA VAL A 390 -3.73 67.76 -8.19
C VAL A 390 -5.10 67.21 -8.60
N ARG A 391 -6.21 67.84 -8.18
CA ARG A 391 -7.56 67.41 -8.59
C ARG A 391 -7.80 67.62 -10.09
N TYR A 392 -7.34 68.73 -10.64
CA TYR A 392 -7.50 69.00 -12.07
C TYR A 392 -6.62 68.08 -12.92
N GLY A 393 -5.37 67.87 -12.51
CA GLY A 393 -4.46 66.94 -13.19
C GLY A 393 -4.97 65.50 -13.17
N VAL A 394 -5.50 65.01 -12.04
CA VAL A 394 -6.15 63.69 -11.96
C VAL A 394 -7.28 63.55 -12.99
N ILE A 395 -8.20 64.52 -13.05
CA ILE A 395 -9.36 64.47 -13.98
C ILE A 395 -8.89 64.49 -15.44
N ARG A 396 -7.94 65.37 -15.76
CA ARG A 396 -7.41 65.55 -17.11
C ARG A 396 -6.64 64.32 -17.59
N THR A 397 -5.80 63.74 -16.72
CA THR A 397 -5.09 62.50 -17.01
C THR A 397 -6.07 61.34 -17.18
N LEU A 398 -7.04 61.15 -16.29
CA LEU A 398 -8.03 60.08 -16.43
C LEU A 398 -8.83 60.20 -17.74
N SER A 399 -9.24 61.42 -18.12
CA SER A 399 -9.97 61.66 -19.36
C SER A 399 -9.14 61.36 -20.61
N SER A 400 -7.82 61.53 -20.56
CA SER A 400 -6.93 61.34 -21.71
C SER A 400 -6.37 59.92 -21.82
N THR A 401 -5.97 59.32 -20.69
CA THR A 401 -5.28 58.03 -20.67
C THR A 401 -6.15 56.88 -20.20
N GLY A 402 -7.30 57.17 -19.58
CA GLY A 402 -8.20 56.15 -19.03
C GLY A 402 -8.66 55.14 -20.08
N GLY A 403 -9.08 55.60 -21.26
CA GLY A 403 -9.53 54.72 -22.34
C GLY A 403 -8.44 53.79 -22.90
N VAL A 404 -7.20 54.29 -23.03
CA VAL A 404 -6.06 53.49 -23.50
C VAL A 404 -5.68 52.43 -22.46
N ILE A 405 -5.68 52.82 -21.18
CA ILE A 405 -5.35 51.94 -20.07
C ILE A 405 -6.41 50.85 -19.90
N THR A 406 -7.70 51.19 -19.97
CA THR A 406 -8.78 50.19 -19.85
C THR A 406 -8.80 49.23 -21.03
N ALA A 407 -8.55 49.71 -22.25
CA ALA A 407 -8.41 48.85 -23.42
C ALA A 407 -7.23 47.88 -23.28
N ALA A 408 -6.06 48.37 -22.85
CA ALA A 408 -4.90 47.53 -22.62
C ALA A 408 -5.16 46.47 -21.53
N GLY A 409 -5.76 46.88 -20.40
CA GLY A 409 -6.13 45.95 -19.32
C GLY A 409 -7.13 44.89 -19.77
N LEU A 410 -8.11 45.24 -20.61
CA LEU A 410 -9.08 44.29 -21.16
C LEU A 410 -8.42 43.29 -22.12
N ILE A 411 -7.49 43.74 -22.98
CA ILE A 411 -6.74 42.86 -23.89
C ILE A 411 -5.90 41.86 -23.09
N PHE A 412 -5.20 42.31 -22.05
CA PHE A 412 -4.43 41.43 -21.18
C PHE A 412 -5.32 40.45 -20.40
N ALA A 413 -6.43 40.92 -19.84
CA ALA A 413 -7.39 40.06 -19.15
C ALA A 413 -7.99 39.01 -20.10
N ALA A 414 -8.30 39.38 -21.34
CA ALA A 414 -8.79 38.45 -22.35
C ALA A 414 -7.73 37.40 -22.72
N SER A 415 -6.47 37.81 -22.87
CA SER A 415 -5.35 36.89 -23.12
C SER A 415 -5.17 35.89 -21.97
N MET A 416 -5.22 36.36 -20.72
CA MET A 416 -5.15 35.48 -19.54
C MET A 416 -6.37 34.58 -19.40
N SER A 417 -7.56 35.07 -19.77
CA SER A 417 -8.79 34.26 -19.83
C SER A 417 -8.70 33.15 -20.89
N GLY A 418 -7.86 33.32 -21.92
CA GLY A 418 -7.55 32.24 -22.88
C GLY A 418 -6.92 31.00 -22.24
N LEU A 419 -6.22 31.17 -21.10
CA LEU A 419 -5.64 30.04 -20.36
C LEU A 419 -6.71 29.16 -19.68
N LEU A 420 -7.95 29.65 -19.56
CA LEU A 420 -9.07 28.85 -19.03
C LEU A 420 -9.43 27.67 -19.93
N PHE A 421 -9.05 27.70 -21.21
CA PHE A 421 -9.23 26.59 -22.14
C PHE A 421 -8.14 25.51 -22.04
N SER A 422 -7.16 25.68 -21.14
CA SER A 422 -6.11 24.68 -20.93
C SER A 422 -6.66 23.42 -20.26
N SER A 423 -6.09 22.26 -20.60
CA SER A 423 -6.37 20.99 -19.92
C SER A 423 -5.65 20.86 -18.57
N ILE A 424 -4.71 21.78 -18.27
CA ILE A 424 -3.91 21.74 -17.04
C ILE A 424 -4.57 22.64 -16.00
N GLY A 425 -5.10 22.05 -14.92
CA GLY A 425 -5.82 22.78 -13.87
C GLY A 425 -5.03 23.95 -13.27
N THR A 426 -3.72 23.79 -13.06
CA THR A 426 -2.85 24.86 -12.56
C THR A 426 -2.78 26.07 -13.50
N VAL A 427 -2.81 25.84 -14.82
CA VAL A 427 -2.79 26.90 -15.84
C VAL A 427 -4.13 27.61 -15.88
N VAL A 428 -5.24 26.88 -15.79
CA VAL A 428 -6.60 27.43 -15.69
C VAL A 428 -6.74 28.32 -14.45
N GLN A 429 -6.33 27.80 -13.28
CA GLN A 429 -6.36 28.55 -12.02
C GLN A 429 -5.48 29.81 -12.09
N GLY A 430 -4.26 29.69 -12.63
CA GLY A 430 -3.37 30.83 -12.84
C GLY A 430 -3.99 31.90 -13.74
N GLY A 431 -4.50 31.49 -14.91
CA GLY A 431 -5.15 32.39 -15.86
C GLY A 431 -6.37 33.11 -15.29
N PHE A 432 -7.21 32.39 -14.54
CA PHE A 432 -8.35 32.97 -13.86
C PHE A 432 -7.94 34.04 -12.85
N VAL A 433 -7.03 33.70 -11.92
CA VAL A 433 -6.62 34.60 -10.83
C VAL A 433 -5.91 35.83 -11.40
N ILE A 434 -5.02 35.64 -12.37
CA ILE A 434 -4.33 36.77 -13.03
C ILE A 434 -5.33 37.63 -13.80
N GLY A 435 -6.23 37.03 -14.59
CA GLY A 435 -7.23 37.76 -15.37
C GLY A 435 -8.14 38.60 -14.49
N VAL A 436 -8.69 38.02 -13.42
CA VAL A 436 -9.50 38.74 -12.44
C VAL A 436 -8.71 39.85 -11.75
N GLY A 437 -7.45 39.58 -11.36
CA GLY A 437 -6.61 40.60 -10.73
C GLY A 437 -6.31 41.78 -11.64
N ILE A 438 -6.09 41.54 -12.94
CA ILE A 438 -5.89 42.61 -13.93
C ILE A 438 -7.19 43.42 -14.10
N LEU A 439 -8.35 42.76 -14.16
CA LEU A 439 -9.64 43.44 -14.25
C LEU A 439 -9.91 44.30 -13.01
N LEU A 440 -9.67 43.77 -11.81
CA LEU A 440 -9.81 44.52 -10.55
C LEU A 440 -8.85 45.71 -10.49
N ASP A 441 -7.59 45.50 -10.86
CA ASP A 441 -6.60 46.59 -10.89
C ASP A 441 -7.05 47.68 -11.86
N THR A 442 -7.49 47.30 -13.06
CA THR A 442 -7.85 48.22 -14.13
C THR A 442 -9.14 48.99 -13.83
N PHE A 443 -10.20 48.30 -13.40
CA PHE A 443 -11.55 48.89 -13.28
C PHE A 443 -11.90 49.43 -11.91
N LEU A 444 -11.23 48.96 -10.86
CA LEU A 444 -11.53 49.37 -9.49
C LEU A 444 -10.38 50.18 -8.91
N VAL A 445 -9.18 49.61 -8.93
CA VAL A 445 -8.04 50.23 -8.27
C VAL A 445 -7.57 51.49 -9.01
N ARG A 446 -7.36 51.39 -10.32
CA ARG A 446 -6.71 52.43 -11.11
C ARG A 446 -7.65 53.57 -11.52
N THR A 447 -8.92 53.28 -11.71
CA THR A 447 -9.95 54.26 -12.11
C THR A 447 -10.64 54.92 -10.92
N VAL A 448 -10.73 54.24 -9.77
CA VAL A 448 -11.44 54.74 -8.58
C VAL A 448 -10.49 54.96 -7.41
N THR A 449 -9.83 53.91 -6.93
CA THR A 449 -9.06 53.96 -5.68
C THR A 449 -7.85 54.90 -5.76
N VAL A 450 -7.03 54.77 -6.80
CA VAL A 450 -5.80 55.57 -6.99
C VAL A 450 -6.14 57.07 -7.18
N PRO A 451 -7.09 57.46 -8.06
CA PRO A 451 -7.53 58.85 -8.20
C PRO A 451 -8.12 59.42 -6.91
N ALA A 452 -8.92 58.63 -6.18
CA ALA A 452 -9.50 59.06 -4.91
C ALA A 452 -8.44 59.33 -3.85
N ILE A 453 -7.47 58.42 -3.69
CA ILE A 453 -6.34 58.59 -2.77
C ILE A 453 -5.49 59.80 -3.18
N ALA A 454 -5.17 59.93 -4.47
CA ALA A 454 -4.40 61.06 -4.98
C ALA A 454 -5.11 62.41 -4.74
N ALA A 455 -6.44 62.45 -4.89
CA ALA A 455 -7.25 63.64 -4.64
C ALA A 455 -7.36 64.00 -3.14
N LEU A 456 -7.31 63.01 -2.24
CA LEU A 456 -7.31 63.19 -0.79
C LEU A 456 -5.95 63.63 -0.26
N VAL A 457 -4.88 62.98 -0.70
CA VAL A 457 -3.49 63.29 -0.28
C VAL A 457 -3.01 64.61 -0.88
N GLY A 458 -3.49 64.97 -2.08
CA GLY A 458 -3.23 66.25 -2.71
C GLY A 458 -1.73 66.51 -2.93
N ARG A 459 -1.24 67.69 -2.51
CA ARG A 459 0.16 68.09 -2.74
C ARG A 459 1.18 67.26 -1.96
N ALA A 460 0.77 66.58 -0.89
CA ALA A 460 1.65 65.73 -0.10
C ALA A 460 2.10 64.47 -0.87
N ALA A 461 1.38 64.07 -1.93
CA ALA A 461 1.70 62.89 -2.74
C ALA A 461 3.08 63.00 -3.40
N TRP A 462 3.53 64.23 -3.66
CA TRP A 462 4.78 64.52 -4.38
C TRP A 462 5.99 64.71 -3.47
N TRP A 463 5.79 64.75 -2.15
CA TRP A 463 6.88 64.96 -1.20
C TRP A 463 7.95 63.85 -1.33
N PRO A 464 9.26 64.19 -1.40
CA PRO A 464 9.88 65.51 -1.20
C PRO A 464 10.06 66.38 -2.47
N SER A 465 9.76 65.89 -3.67
CA SER A 465 9.81 66.72 -4.88
C SER A 465 8.67 67.75 -4.89
N ARG A 466 8.98 69.02 -5.12
CA ARG A 466 7.95 70.05 -5.35
C ARG A 466 7.58 70.01 -6.83
N LEU A 467 6.28 70.05 -7.15
CA LEU A 467 5.80 70.31 -8.50
C LEU A 467 6.26 71.72 -8.88
N ASP A 468 7.21 71.83 -9.79
CA ASP A 468 7.81 73.11 -10.18
C ASP A 468 6.79 73.88 -11.03
N SER A 469 6.29 75.01 -10.54
CA SER A 469 5.23 75.80 -11.20
C SER A 469 5.72 76.62 -12.41
N ARG A 470 6.76 76.19 -13.14
CA ARG A 470 7.35 76.98 -14.23
C ARG A 470 7.38 76.25 -15.57
N ARG A 471 6.31 76.41 -16.34
CA ARG A 471 6.34 76.98 -17.71
C ARG A 471 4.91 77.10 -18.25
N PRO A 472 4.37 78.32 -18.39
CA PRO A 472 3.28 78.55 -19.33
C PRO A 472 3.85 78.27 -20.72
N LEU A 473 3.26 77.33 -21.45
CA LEU A 473 3.49 77.19 -22.88
C LEU A 473 3.20 78.54 -23.52
N ALA A 474 4.23 79.18 -24.08
CA ALA A 474 4.04 80.28 -25.01
C ALA A 474 3.19 79.72 -26.16
N ARG A 475 1.92 80.12 -26.20
CA ARG A 475 1.09 80.02 -27.39
C ARG A 475 1.82 80.78 -28.50
N SER A 476 2.44 80.05 -29.43
CA SER A 476 2.82 80.62 -30.71
C SER A 476 1.54 80.72 -31.55
N ALA A 477 0.86 81.86 -31.40
CA ALA A 477 0.00 82.40 -32.43
C ALA A 477 0.81 83.48 -33.16
N ALA A 478 1.32 83.15 -34.35
CA ALA A 478 1.76 84.05 -35.44
C ALA A 478 2.35 83.16 -36.55
N GLY A 479 1.96 83.22 -37.82
CA GLY A 479 1.05 84.11 -38.51
C GLY A 479 0.78 83.58 -39.91
N GLU A 480 -0.16 84.25 -40.55
CA GLU A 480 -0.49 84.15 -41.97
C GLU A 480 0.72 84.48 -42.86
N GLY A 481 0.72 83.91 -44.06
CA GLY A 481 1.68 84.11 -45.15
C GLY A 481 1.38 83.17 -46.28
#